data_AF-A0A2A5QSW9-F1
#
_entry.id   AF-A0A2A5QSW9-F1
#
_cell.length_a   1.000
_cell.length_b   1.000
_cell.length_c   1.000
_cell.angle_alpha   90.00
_cell.angle_beta   90.00
_cell.angle_gamma   90.00
#
_symmetry.space_group_name_H-M   'P 1'
#
loop_
_entity.id
_entity.type
_entity.pdbx_description
1 polymer ?
#
loop_
_entity_poly.entity_id
_entity_poly.type
_entity_poly.pdbx_seq_one_letter_code
_entity_poly.pdbx_strand_id
1 'polypeptide(L)'
;MDQHLPTSVRTRVANAVDGTSRAVARRFEIDLRALAAFRIAVGTLIIVDLLLRSRSLTAFYTDAGVLPLEALFADYSTVYSLHAVSGAAWVQALLFCVAGVVGLALVAGYRTRLATIVSWVLLVSLHIRNPMVLNSGDTLLRMLLFWGVFLPLGERWSIDARRFDRDRSTVTSVGTMAVLLQVVLMYVTNAIHKSRSDVWMGGDALVEIFQADQLTILLGNVLADQLLLLRIGAYVWMALILASPLLLVLTGYRRAILASCFIGMHLGMLTMLQIGLFPLISVAGLILFYPPVVWDRLTALATRAGATPVLRRELSRLQRGVPRFSVSLLPSAREAGPSLTAIRGHSRVLFSTIVPWLFLSLVVLSNAAAVDYTEVPEPAEDVIDTAQAGQSWRMFAPNPTSDARWLVVPGELENGTKIDVYHGSAVDWDRPPSVDKTYETARWRKYVSNMRYAGNENHHSYFANYLCGRWNATHETGVERVTVYGLTDRAAPYEEPDIAEYELLEYDCSGEFIQNE
;
A
#
# COMPACT_ATOMS: atom_id res chain seq x y z
N MET A 1 -38.10 20.71 39.36
CA MET A 1 -38.95 20.69 38.16
C MET A 1 -38.41 19.60 37.24
N ASP A 2 -38.62 18.34 37.62
CA ASP A 2 -38.17 17.16 36.86
C ASP A 2 -39.33 16.63 36.03
N GLN A 3 -39.43 17.05 34.77
CA GLN A 3 -40.39 16.47 33.84
C GLN A 3 -39.91 15.07 33.41
N HIS A 4 -40.42 14.04 34.09
CA HIS A 4 -40.32 12.66 33.64
C HIS A 4 -41.09 12.48 32.33
N LEU A 5 -40.36 12.41 31.21
CA LEU A 5 -40.91 11.99 29.91
C LEU A 5 -41.73 10.69 30.08
N PRO A 6 -42.96 10.60 29.51
CA PRO A 6 -43.79 9.40 29.59
C PRO A 6 -43.03 8.18 29.06
N THR A 7 -43.15 7.04 29.75
CA THR A 7 -42.47 5.77 29.41
C THR A 7 -42.66 5.36 27.95
N SER A 8 -43.83 5.63 27.36
CA SER A 8 -44.14 5.37 25.94
C SER A 8 -43.30 6.19 24.95
N VAL A 9 -42.94 7.43 25.30
CA VAL A 9 -42.06 8.28 24.48
C VAL A 9 -40.62 7.78 24.58
N ARG A 10 -40.15 7.41 25.78
CA ARG A 10 -38.81 6.80 25.96
C ARG A 10 -38.67 5.49 25.19
N THR A 11 -39.68 4.62 25.20
CA THR A 11 -39.66 3.36 24.43
C THR A 11 -39.70 3.59 22.93
N ARG A 12 -40.49 4.56 22.43
CA ARG A 12 -40.49 4.91 21.00
C ARG A 12 -39.15 5.48 20.54
N VAL A 13 -38.55 6.36 21.33
CA VAL A 13 -37.22 6.92 21.05
C VAL A 13 -36.16 5.82 21.07
N ALA A 14 -36.16 4.94 22.07
CA ALA A 14 -35.23 3.80 22.13
C ALA A 14 -35.39 2.88 20.90
N ASN A 15 -36.61 2.49 20.54
CA ASN A 15 -36.86 1.66 19.36
C ASN A 15 -36.44 2.33 18.05
N ALA A 16 -36.62 3.66 17.94
CA ALA A 16 -36.19 4.43 16.78
C ALA A 16 -34.65 4.48 16.70
N VAL A 17 -33.97 4.72 17.83
CA VAL A 17 -32.50 4.69 17.91
C VAL A 17 -31.96 3.30 17.57
N ASP A 18 -32.57 2.24 18.08
CA ASP A 18 -32.19 0.85 17.78
C ASP A 18 -32.46 0.46 16.31
N GLY A 19 -33.54 1.00 15.74
CA GLY A 19 -33.84 0.85 14.32
C GLY A 19 -32.77 1.50 13.44
N THR A 20 -32.43 2.76 13.74
CA THR A 20 -31.40 3.52 13.03
C THR A 20 -30.01 2.89 13.21
N SER A 21 -29.65 2.50 14.43
CA SER A 21 -28.38 1.82 14.73
C SER A 21 -28.23 0.53 13.93
N ARG A 22 -29.28 -0.31 13.87
CA ARG A 22 -29.27 -1.52 13.02
C ARG A 22 -29.16 -1.19 11.53
N ALA A 23 -29.81 -0.13 11.07
CA ALA A 23 -29.74 0.29 9.67
C ALA A 23 -28.33 0.77 9.28
N VAL A 24 -27.63 1.46 10.19
CA VAL A 24 -26.23 1.88 10.03
C VAL A 24 -25.29 0.69 10.10
N ALA A 25 -25.46 -0.20 11.08
CA ALA A 25 -24.64 -1.40 11.24
C ALA A 25 -24.66 -2.29 9.98
N ARG A 26 -25.81 -2.39 9.30
CA ARG A 26 -25.96 -3.11 8.01
C ARG A 26 -25.09 -2.55 6.89
N ARG A 27 -24.70 -1.28 6.94
CA ARG A 27 -23.81 -0.67 5.93
C ARG A 27 -22.37 -1.12 6.06
N PHE A 28 -21.98 -1.54 7.27
CA PHE A 28 -20.65 -2.06 7.60
C PHE A 28 -20.62 -3.59 7.72
N GLU A 29 -21.68 -4.28 7.29
CA GLU A 29 -21.70 -5.73 7.15
C GLU A 29 -20.81 -6.18 5.99
N ILE A 30 -19.89 -7.11 6.29
CA ILE A 30 -19.03 -7.77 5.30
C ILE A 30 -19.38 -9.25 5.23
N ASP A 31 -19.50 -9.79 4.02
CA ASP A 31 -19.66 -11.23 3.80
C ASP A 31 -18.36 -11.97 4.17
N LEU A 32 -18.45 -13.08 4.90
CA LEU A 32 -17.27 -13.83 5.33
C LEU A 32 -16.48 -14.42 4.16
N ARG A 33 -17.09 -14.63 2.99
CA ARG A 33 -16.40 -15.02 1.76
C ARG A 33 -15.56 -13.87 1.20
N ALA A 34 -16.03 -12.63 1.34
CA ALA A 34 -15.24 -11.45 1.01
C ALA A 34 -14.01 -11.33 1.91
N LEU A 35 -14.15 -11.56 3.23
CA LEU A 35 -13.01 -11.59 4.14
C LEU A 35 -11.99 -12.69 3.81
N ALA A 36 -12.45 -13.86 3.37
CA ALA A 36 -11.56 -14.94 2.94
C ALA A 36 -10.82 -14.60 1.64
N ALA A 37 -11.52 -14.03 0.65
CA ALA A 37 -10.90 -13.54 -0.58
C ALA A 37 -9.90 -12.42 -0.31
N PHE A 38 -10.25 -11.46 0.55
CA PHE A 38 -9.36 -10.41 1.02
C PHE A 38 -8.10 -10.97 1.68
N ARG A 39 -8.23 -11.94 2.61
CA ARG A 39 -7.07 -12.60 3.26
C ARG A 39 -6.13 -13.23 2.23
N ILE A 40 -6.69 -13.97 1.28
CA ILE A 40 -5.92 -14.60 0.20
C ILE A 40 -5.23 -13.54 -0.65
N ALA A 41 -5.95 -12.46 -1.02
CA ALA A 41 -5.41 -11.38 -1.82
C ALA A 41 -4.24 -10.66 -1.11
N VAL A 42 -4.41 -10.21 0.14
CA VAL A 42 -3.35 -9.51 0.87
C VAL A 42 -2.15 -10.40 1.18
N GLY A 43 -2.38 -11.69 1.51
CA GLY A 43 -1.30 -12.65 1.71
C GLY A 43 -0.50 -12.89 0.42
N THR A 44 -1.17 -13.01 -0.72
CA THR A 44 -0.51 -13.12 -2.03
C THR A 44 0.22 -11.84 -2.39
N LEU A 45 -0.36 -10.67 -2.11
CA LEU A 45 0.27 -9.38 -2.38
C LEU A 45 1.56 -9.19 -1.59
N ILE A 46 1.64 -9.65 -0.33
CA ILE A 46 2.91 -9.66 0.43
C ILE A 46 3.95 -10.52 -0.29
N ILE A 47 3.60 -11.71 -0.75
CA ILE A 47 4.55 -12.61 -1.43
C ILE A 47 5.03 -11.97 -2.74
N VAL A 48 4.11 -11.45 -3.56
CA VAL A 48 4.45 -10.76 -4.81
C VAL A 48 5.31 -9.52 -4.54
N ASP A 49 4.98 -8.75 -3.50
CA ASP A 49 5.76 -7.60 -3.09
C ASP A 49 7.21 -7.96 -2.76
N LEU A 50 7.42 -9.01 -1.95
CA LEU A 50 8.73 -9.53 -1.60
C LEU A 50 9.50 -10.02 -2.83
N LEU A 51 8.86 -10.74 -3.75
CA LEU A 51 9.48 -11.21 -5.00
C LEU A 51 9.89 -10.05 -5.92
N LEU A 52 9.11 -8.98 -5.96
CA LEU A 52 9.46 -7.78 -6.73
C LEU A 52 10.60 -7.01 -6.07
N ARG A 53 10.60 -6.89 -4.73
CA ARG A 53 11.66 -6.23 -3.96
C ARG A 53 12.97 -7.02 -4.00
N SER A 54 12.92 -8.35 -4.08
CA SER A 54 14.12 -9.18 -4.06
C SER A 54 15.04 -8.98 -5.27
N ARG A 55 14.49 -8.45 -6.39
CA ARG A 55 15.27 -8.10 -7.59
C ARG A 55 16.34 -7.03 -7.32
N SER A 56 16.11 -6.18 -6.32
CA SER A 56 17.01 -5.08 -5.95
C SER A 56 17.27 -5.12 -4.43
N LEU A 57 17.38 -6.33 -3.87
CA LEU A 57 17.52 -6.54 -2.43
C LEU A 57 18.78 -5.84 -1.89
N THR A 58 19.92 -6.06 -2.54
CA THR A 58 21.20 -5.44 -2.17
C THR A 58 21.11 -3.93 -2.26
N ALA A 59 20.65 -3.42 -3.40
CA ALA A 59 20.57 -1.99 -3.66
C ALA A 59 19.70 -1.24 -2.64
N PHE A 60 18.55 -1.79 -2.22
CA PHE A 60 17.62 -1.03 -1.37
C PHE A 60 17.65 -1.35 0.12
N TYR A 61 18.19 -2.49 0.55
CA TYR A 61 18.05 -2.93 1.94
C TYR A 61 19.37 -3.33 2.63
N THR A 62 20.52 -3.12 1.99
CA THR A 62 21.84 -3.52 2.53
C THR A 62 22.80 -2.35 2.67
N ASP A 63 23.93 -2.57 3.34
CA ASP A 63 25.01 -1.59 3.50
C ASP A 63 25.80 -1.35 2.20
N ALA A 64 25.68 -2.24 1.22
CA ALA A 64 26.22 -2.04 -0.13
C ALA A 64 25.23 -1.32 -1.06
N GLY A 65 24.13 -0.79 -0.51
CA GLY A 65 23.03 -0.19 -1.25
C GLY A 65 23.00 1.33 -1.20
N VAL A 66 21.91 1.91 -1.70
CA VAL A 66 21.66 3.36 -1.75
C VAL A 66 21.26 3.98 -0.41
N LEU A 67 21.05 3.15 0.61
CA LEU A 67 20.69 3.59 1.96
C LEU A 67 21.29 2.61 2.99
N PRO A 68 22.62 2.64 3.20
CA PRO A 68 23.26 1.85 4.26
C PRO A 68 22.73 2.25 5.64
N LEU A 69 23.00 1.45 6.67
CA LEU A 69 22.52 1.75 8.03
C LEU A 69 23.05 3.09 8.56
N GLU A 70 24.30 3.44 8.24
CA GLU A 70 24.88 4.75 8.60
C GLU A 70 24.02 5.91 8.07
N ALA A 71 23.67 5.89 6.78
CA ALA A 71 22.78 6.86 6.16
C ALA A 71 21.37 6.86 6.76
N LEU A 72 20.80 5.66 7.00
CA LEU A 72 19.47 5.52 7.57
C LEU A 72 19.38 6.16 8.97
N PHE A 73 20.38 5.96 9.82
CA PHE A 73 20.38 6.53 11.17
C PHE A 73 20.79 8.00 11.21
N ALA A 74 21.49 8.50 10.19
CA ALA A 74 21.79 9.92 10.03
C ALA A 74 20.53 10.73 9.72
N ASP A 75 19.70 10.25 8.77
CA ASP A 75 18.56 11.03 8.26
C ASP A 75 17.24 10.76 8.97
N TYR A 76 17.12 9.63 9.68
CA TYR A 76 15.89 9.20 10.32
C TYR A 76 16.09 8.99 11.83
N SER A 77 15.49 9.87 12.63
CA SER A 77 15.69 9.94 14.09
C SER A 77 15.00 8.82 14.90
N THR A 78 13.97 8.18 14.35
CA THR A 78 13.23 7.10 15.02
C THR A 78 13.03 5.89 14.10
N VAL A 79 14.00 4.96 14.12
CA VAL A 79 13.99 3.76 13.27
C VAL A 79 13.72 2.51 14.11
N TYR A 80 12.44 2.12 14.21
CA TYR A 80 12.03 0.86 14.84
C TYR A 80 11.83 -0.22 13.78
N SER A 81 12.93 -0.84 13.33
CA SER A 81 12.88 -1.83 12.24
C SER A 81 13.77 -3.05 12.50
N LEU A 82 13.16 -4.25 12.42
CA LEU A 82 13.88 -5.53 12.37
C LEU A 82 14.83 -5.61 11.17
N HIS A 83 14.43 -5.07 10.02
CA HIS A 83 15.26 -4.94 8.83
C HIS A 83 16.44 -3.96 9.02
N ALA A 84 16.43 -3.11 10.04
CA ALA A 84 17.55 -2.23 10.37
C ALA A 84 18.55 -2.83 11.39
N VAL A 85 18.32 -4.07 11.86
CA VAL A 85 19.25 -4.74 12.81
C VAL A 85 20.59 -5.10 12.16
N SER A 86 20.63 -5.28 10.84
CA SER A 86 21.86 -5.53 10.08
C SER A 86 21.68 -5.14 8.62
N GLY A 87 22.66 -4.47 8.02
CA GLY A 87 22.68 -4.21 6.59
C GLY A 87 23.29 -5.35 5.76
N ALA A 88 23.55 -6.53 6.33
CA ALA A 88 24.05 -7.66 5.56
C ALA A 88 22.96 -8.30 4.67
N ALA A 89 23.30 -8.58 3.41
CA ALA A 89 22.36 -9.13 2.42
C ALA A 89 21.68 -10.45 2.86
N TRP A 90 22.42 -11.33 3.55
CA TRP A 90 21.87 -12.62 4.00
C TRP A 90 20.81 -12.45 5.11
N VAL A 91 20.95 -11.43 5.98
CA VAL A 91 19.95 -11.12 7.02
C VAL A 91 18.67 -10.62 6.37
N GLN A 92 18.78 -9.73 5.38
CA GLN A 92 17.64 -9.25 4.61
C GLN A 92 16.94 -10.38 3.87
N ALA A 93 17.71 -11.26 3.20
CA ALA A 93 17.15 -12.43 2.53
C ALA A 93 16.42 -13.36 3.51
N LEU A 94 16.98 -13.61 4.70
CA LEU A 94 16.34 -14.39 5.75
C LEU A 94 15.00 -13.76 6.18
N LEU A 95 14.97 -12.46 6.45
CA LEU A 95 13.74 -11.74 6.82
C LEU A 95 12.69 -11.80 5.70
N PHE A 96 13.10 -11.68 4.43
CA PHE A 96 12.22 -11.86 3.28
C PHE A 96 11.65 -13.28 3.22
N CYS A 97 12.47 -14.31 3.44
CA CYS A 97 12.01 -15.70 3.49
C CYS A 97 11.01 -15.93 4.63
N VAL A 98 11.30 -15.41 5.83
CA VAL A 98 10.38 -15.48 6.98
C VAL A 98 9.06 -14.79 6.65
N ALA A 99 9.11 -13.57 6.12
CA ALA A 99 7.90 -12.83 5.70
C ALA A 99 7.11 -13.59 4.62
N GLY A 100 7.79 -14.22 3.66
CA GLY A 100 7.18 -15.06 2.63
C GLY A 100 6.47 -16.29 3.20
N VAL A 101 7.09 -16.99 4.14
CA VAL A 101 6.48 -18.13 4.84
C VAL A 101 5.26 -17.71 5.66
N VAL A 102 5.33 -16.58 6.36
CA VAL A 102 4.18 -16.03 7.10
C VAL A 102 3.08 -15.59 6.13
N GLY A 103 3.43 -15.00 4.99
CA GLY A 103 2.51 -14.68 3.90
C GLY A 103 1.78 -15.92 3.36
N LEU A 104 2.50 -17.03 3.14
CA LEU A 104 1.90 -18.31 2.75
C LEU A 104 0.95 -18.85 3.83
N ALA A 105 1.33 -18.74 5.12
CA ALA A 105 0.46 -19.10 6.22
C ALA A 105 -0.82 -18.25 6.26
N LEU A 106 -0.71 -16.95 5.96
CA LEU A 106 -1.84 -16.04 5.84
C LEU A 106 -2.75 -16.41 4.66
N VAL A 107 -2.19 -16.70 3.47
CA VAL A 107 -2.95 -17.19 2.30
C VAL A 107 -3.74 -18.46 2.65
N ALA A 108 -3.07 -19.44 3.27
CA ALA A 108 -3.69 -20.70 3.69
C ALA A 108 -4.69 -20.54 4.85
N GLY A 109 -4.64 -19.41 5.55
CA GLY A 109 -5.44 -19.14 6.74
C GLY A 109 -5.11 -20.10 7.88
N TYR A 110 -3.81 -20.28 8.12
CA TYR A 110 -3.26 -21.03 9.24
C TYR A 110 -2.75 -20.05 10.30
N ARG A 111 -3.21 -20.19 11.55
CA ARG A 111 -2.89 -19.24 12.63
C ARG A 111 -3.18 -17.80 12.22
N THR A 112 -4.31 -17.60 11.52
CA THR A 112 -4.62 -16.43 10.70
C THR A 112 -4.35 -15.12 11.41
N ARG A 113 -4.84 -14.94 12.65
CA ARG A 113 -4.61 -13.70 13.41
C ARG A 113 -3.13 -13.45 13.70
N LEU A 114 -2.39 -14.49 14.13
CA LEU A 114 -0.96 -14.38 14.38
C LEU A 114 -0.21 -14.09 13.07
N ALA A 115 -0.54 -14.81 11.99
CA ALA A 115 0.03 -14.57 10.67
C ALA A 115 -0.21 -13.13 10.20
N THR A 116 -1.42 -12.58 10.37
CA THR A 116 -1.73 -11.19 10.04
C THR A 116 -0.91 -10.20 10.88
N ILE A 117 -0.79 -10.40 12.20
CA ILE A 117 0.02 -9.53 13.08
C ILE A 117 1.50 -9.58 12.67
N VAL A 118 2.06 -10.77 12.50
CA VAL A 118 3.48 -10.93 12.14
C VAL A 118 3.75 -10.38 10.74
N SER A 119 2.87 -10.62 9.77
CA SER A 119 2.95 -10.01 8.44
C SER A 119 2.93 -8.48 8.52
N TRP A 120 2.06 -7.90 9.35
CA TRP A 120 2.01 -6.44 9.52
C TRP A 120 3.30 -5.90 10.11
N VAL A 121 3.83 -6.51 11.18
CA VAL A 121 5.10 -6.09 11.81
C VAL A 121 6.28 -6.17 10.84
N LEU A 122 6.40 -7.29 10.11
CA LEU A 122 7.48 -7.47 9.12
C LEU A 122 7.36 -6.46 7.97
N LEU A 123 6.13 -6.18 7.51
CA LEU A 123 5.90 -5.18 6.45
C LEU A 123 6.21 -3.76 6.92
N VAL A 124 5.77 -3.38 8.12
CA VAL A 124 6.11 -2.09 8.74
C VAL A 124 7.62 -1.92 8.82
N SER A 125 8.31 -2.95 9.32
CA SER A 125 9.77 -2.95 9.41
C SER A 125 10.43 -2.81 8.03
N LEU A 126 9.97 -3.53 7.01
CA LEU A 126 10.50 -3.42 5.66
C LEU A 126 10.30 -2.02 5.07
N HIS A 127 9.17 -1.39 5.33
CA HIS A 127 8.88 -0.02 4.89
C HIS A 127 9.78 1.01 5.57
N ILE A 128 9.96 0.89 6.90
CA ILE A 128 10.86 1.78 7.65
C ILE A 128 12.32 1.64 7.19
N ARG A 129 12.75 0.45 6.75
CA ARG A 129 14.13 0.23 6.30
C ARG A 129 14.52 1.08 5.09
N ASN A 130 13.56 1.43 4.23
CA ASN A 130 13.80 2.32 3.10
C ASN A 130 12.51 3.08 2.71
N PRO A 131 12.29 4.27 3.29
CA PRO A 131 11.13 5.11 2.97
C PRO A 131 11.15 5.65 1.52
N MET A 132 12.33 5.75 0.90
CA MET A 132 12.51 6.34 -0.44
C MET A 132 11.92 5.51 -1.58
N VAL A 133 11.63 4.24 -1.36
CA VAL A 133 11.03 3.35 -2.39
C VAL A 133 9.52 3.15 -2.22
N LEU A 134 8.88 3.86 -1.28
CA LEU A 134 7.46 3.67 -0.94
C LEU A 134 6.52 4.58 -1.74
N ASN A 135 5.30 4.09 -1.95
CA ASN A 135 4.19 4.86 -2.50
C ASN A 135 2.89 4.65 -1.70
N SER A 136 1.80 5.31 -2.10
CA SER A 136 0.52 5.22 -1.38
C SER A 136 -0.06 3.80 -1.29
N GLY A 137 0.29 2.90 -2.21
CA GLY A 137 -0.09 1.49 -2.14
C GLY A 137 0.56 0.75 -0.98
N ASP A 138 1.83 1.05 -0.69
CA ASP A 138 2.52 0.49 0.47
C ASP A 138 1.84 0.89 1.78
N THR A 139 1.44 2.16 1.90
CA THR A 139 0.64 2.66 3.03
C THR A 139 -0.70 1.94 3.11
N LEU A 140 -1.43 1.81 1.99
CA LEU A 140 -2.72 1.11 1.98
C LEU A 140 -2.58 -0.36 2.39
N LEU A 141 -1.58 -1.09 1.88
CA LEU A 141 -1.36 -2.49 2.24
C LEU A 141 -1.11 -2.66 3.75
N ARG A 142 -0.28 -1.79 4.32
CA ARG A 142 -0.03 -1.76 5.77
C ARG A 142 -1.31 -1.49 6.56
N MET A 143 -2.13 -0.52 6.13
CA MET A 143 -3.41 -0.22 6.80
C MET A 143 -4.43 -1.36 6.65
N LEU A 144 -4.52 -2.00 5.49
CA LEU A 144 -5.41 -3.14 5.27
C LEU A 144 -5.02 -4.34 6.15
N LEU A 145 -3.72 -4.63 6.30
CA LEU A 145 -3.24 -5.67 7.21
C LEU A 145 -3.49 -5.32 8.68
N PHE A 146 -3.24 -4.06 9.06
CA PHE A 146 -3.53 -3.55 10.39
C PHE A 146 -5.00 -3.78 10.77
N TRP A 147 -5.93 -3.33 9.93
CA TRP A 147 -7.36 -3.55 10.15
C TRP A 147 -7.73 -5.03 10.12
N GLY A 148 -7.05 -5.83 9.29
CA GLY A 148 -7.18 -7.28 9.22
C GLY A 148 -7.01 -8.00 10.56
N VAL A 149 -6.20 -7.46 11.48
CA VAL A 149 -5.99 -8.02 12.84
C VAL A 149 -7.31 -8.11 13.62
N PHE A 150 -8.22 -7.16 13.41
CA PHE A 150 -9.50 -7.04 14.09
C PHE A 150 -10.65 -7.76 13.36
N LEU A 151 -10.36 -8.40 12.22
CA LEU A 151 -11.33 -9.10 11.39
C LEU A 151 -11.27 -10.62 11.60
N PRO A 152 -12.39 -11.35 11.44
CA PRO A 152 -12.41 -12.81 11.51
C PRO A 152 -11.95 -13.46 10.20
N LEU A 153 -10.74 -13.13 9.72
CA LEU A 153 -10.19 -13.59 8.44
C LEU A 153 -10.03 -15.12 8.31
N GLY A 154 -10.04 -15.82 9.45
CA GLY A 154 -9.88 -17.28 9.54
C GLY A 154 -11.18 -18.07 9.45
N GLU A 155 -12.35 -17.46 9.33
CA GLU A 155 -13.64 -18.20 9.43
C GLU A 155 -14.06 -18.93 8.15
N ARG A 156 -13.58 -18.50 6.97
CA ARG A 156 -13.92 -19.11 5.69
C ARG A 156 -12.65 -19.39 4.86
N TRP A 157 -12.73 -20.44 4.05
CA TRP A 157 -11.68 -20.93 3.14
C TRP A 157 -10.29 -20.96 3.76
N SER A 158 -10.18 -21.47 5.00
CA SER A 158 -8.95 -21.46 5.79
C SER A 158 -8.70 -22.82 6.44
N ILE A 159 -7.47 -23.05 6.89
CA ILE A 159 -7.15 -24.17 7.77
C ILE A 159 -7.80 -23.98 9.15
N ASP A 160 -7.87 -22.74 9.64
CA ASP A 160 -8.46 -22.39 10.95
C ASP A 160 -9.99 -22.54 11.03
N ALA A 161 -10.69 -22.55 9.89
CA ALA A 161 -12.16 -22.58 9.78
C ALA A 161 -12.81 -23.80 10.43
N ARG A 162 -12.00 -24.81 10.77
CA ARG A 162 -12.40 -26.00 11.53
C ARG A 162 -12.92 -25.71 12.94
N ARG A 163 -12.60 -24.53 13.48
CA ARG A 163 -12.87 -24.14 14.87
C ARG A 163 -14.12 -23.28 15.04
N PHE A 164 -14.79 -22.91 13.95
CA PHE A 164 -15.88 -21.93 13.97
C PHE A 164 -17.23 -22.54 13.60
N ASP A 165 -18.26 -22.01 14.22
CA ASP A 165 -19.65 -22.32 13.92
C ASP A 165 -20.06 -21.75 12.56
N ARG A 166 -20.79 -22.53 11.75
CA ARG A 166 -20.92 -22.31 10.30
C ARG A 166 -22.10 -21.44 9.88
N ASP A 167 -22.91 -21.01 10.84
CA ASP A 167 -24.25 -20.52 10.56
C ASP A 167 -24.30 -19.04 10.14
N ARG A 168 -23.32 -18.23 10.54
CA ARG A 168 -23.27 -16.82 10.08
C ARG A 168 -22.65 -16.66 8.69
N SER A 169 -23.24 -15.78 7.88
CA SER A 169 -22.79 -15.41 6.53
C SER A 169 -22.08 -14.06 6.48
N THR A 170 -22.46 -13.12 7.35
CA THR A 170 -21.88 -11.78 7.45
C THR A 170 -21.36 -11.49 8.86
N VAL A 171 -20.54 -10.45 8.98
CA VAL A 171 -20.06 -9.91 10.25
C VAL A 171 -20.06 -8.38 10.22
N THR A 172 -20.37 -7.79 11.38
CA THR A 172 -20.22 -6.35 11.64
C THR A 172 -19.48 -6.15 12.94
N SER A 173 -18.49 -5.27 12.94
CA SER A 173 -17.75 -4.84 14.11
C SER A 173 -17.15 -3.46 13.87
N VAL A 174 -16.50 -2.88 14.88
CA VAL A 174 -15.68 -1.68 14.68
C VAL A 174 -14.57 -1.94 13.66
N GLY A 175 -14.00 -3.15 13.64
CA GLY A 175 -13.01 -3.55 12.63
C GLY A 175 -13.56 -3.57 11.20
N THR A 176 -14.80 -4.04 10.98
CA THR A 176 -15.41 -4.00 9.64
C THR A 176 -15.73 -2.57 9.22
N MET A 177 -16.18 -1.73 10.16
CA MET A 177 -16.37 -0.31 9.92
C MET A 177 -15.05 0.37 9.55
N ALA A 178 -13.99 0.12 10.31
CA ALA A 178 -12.69 0.75 10.11
C ALA A 178 -12.04 0.38 8.77
N VAL A 179 -12.07 -0.90 8.37
CA VAL A 179 -11.49 -1.32 7.08
C VAL A 179 -12.25 -0.76 5.88
N LEU A 180 -13.59 -0.67 5.95
CA LEU A 180 -14.39 -0.08 4.87
C LEU A 180 -14.20 1.44 4.82
N LEU A 181 -14.19 2.11 5.97
CA LEU A 181 -13.89 3.54 6.04
C LEU A 181 -12.48 3.85 5.56
N GLN A 182 -11.47 3.03 5.88
CA GLN A 182 -10.10 3.21 5.39
C GLN A 182 -10.03 3.33 3.87
N VAL A 183 -10.74 2.44 3.15
CA VAL A 183 -10.77 2.44 1.68
C VAL A 183 -11.53 3.66 1.16
N VAL A 184 -12.64 4.03 1.80
CA VAL A 184 -13.44 5.20 1.38
C VAL A 184 -12.71 6.51 1.66
N LEU A 185 -12.07 6.65 2.82
CA LEU A 185 -11.27 7.81 3.20
C LEU A 185 -10.12 8.02 2.23
N MET A 186 -9.44 6.95 1.78
CA MET A 186 -8.43 7.07 0.72
C MET A 186 -9.01 7.77 -0.53
N TYR A 187 -10.19 7.36 -1.01
CA TYR A 187 -10.80 7.98 -2.19
C TYR A 187 -11.30 9.39 -1.93
N VAL A 188 -11.93 9.64 -0.79
CA VAL A 188 -12.45 10.97 -0.41
C VAL A 188 -11.31 11.97 -0.27
N THR A 189 -10.25 11.63 0.44
CA THR A 189 -9.08 12.49 0.61
C THR A 189 -8.40 12.76 -0.74
N ASN A 190 -8.25 11.74 -1.60
CA ASN A 190 -7.74 11.94 -2.95
C ASN A 190 -8.66 12.84 -3.80
N ALA A 191 -9.98 12.68 -3.69
CA ALA A 191 -10.96 13.50 -4.39
C ALA A 191 -10.86 14.98 -3.97
N ILE A 192 -10.70 15.26 -2.67
CA ILE A 192 -10.52 16.63 -2.16
C ILE A 192 -9.22 17.24 -2.70
N HIS A 193 -8.12 16.49 -2.69
CA HIS A 193 -6.86 17.00 -3.24
C HIS A 193 -6.97 17.30 -4.75
N LYS A 194 -7.64 16.43 -5.51
CA LYS A 194 -7.81 16.61 -6.96
C LYS A 194 -8.84 17.66 -7.32
N SER A 195 -9.88 17.87 -6.51
CA SER A 195 -10.87 18.92 -6.76
C SER A 195 -10.30 20.34 -6.61
N ARG A 196 -9.12 20.47 -5.98
CA ARG A 196 -8.38 21.73 -5.86
C ARG A 196 -7.49 22.02 -7.08
N SER A 197 -7.53 21.19 -8.12
CA SER A 197 -6.72 21.32 -9.34
C SER A 197 -7.59 21.62 -10.55
N ASP A 198 -7.29 22.72 -11.23
CA ASP A 198 -7.96 23.08 -12.48
C ASP A 198 -7.72 22.04 -13.59
N VAL A 199 -6.55 21.39 -13.59
CA VAL A 199 -6.19 20.32 -14.54
C VAL A 199 -7.11 19.11 -14.40
N TRP A 200 -7.38 18.67 -13.16
CA TRP A 200 -8.30 17.56 -12.91
C TRP A 200 -9.75 17.94 -13.21
N MET A 201 -10.16 19.16 -12.85
CA MET A 201 -11.52 19.63 -13.09
C MET A 201 -11.79 19.96 -14.56
N GLY A 202 -10.76 20.32 -15.33
CA GLY A 202 -10.79 20.53 -16.78
C GLY A 202 -10.67 19.25 -17.61
N GLY A 203 -10.28 18.14 -16.99
CA GLY A 203 -10.18 16.82 -17.62
C GLY A 203 -8.83 16.54 -18.31
N ASP A 204 -7.87 17.46 -18.23
CA ASP A 204 -6.55 17.29 -18.86
C ASP A 204 -5.58 16.45 -18.01
N ALA A 205 -5.94 16.11 -16.77
CA ALA A 205 -5.06 15.39 -15.86
C ALA A 205 -4.54 14.05 -16.38
N LEU A 206 -5.38 13.26 -17.07
CA LEU A 206 -4.89 12.00 -17.66
C LEU A 206 -4.04 12.25 -18.90
N VAL A 207 -4.23 13.36 -19.61
CA VAL A 207 -3.35 13.74 -20.73
C VAL A 207 -1.95 14.02 -20.18
N GLU A 208 -1.85 14.87 -19.15
CA GLU A 208 -0.57 15.18 -18.49
C GLU A 208 0.12 13.93 -17.93
N ILE A 209 -0.60 13.06 -17.23
CA ILE A 209 -0.01 11.82 -16.69
C ILE A 209 0.56 10.93 -17.80
N PHE A 210 -0.10 10.90 -18.97
CA PHE A 210 0.32 10.04 -20.08
C PHE A 210 1.46 10.66 -20.91
N GLN A 211 1.68 11.96 -20.80
CA GLN A 211 2.87 12.64 -21.38
C GLN A 211 4.15 12.29 -20.63
N ALA A 212 4.07 12.12 -19.31
CA ALA A 212 5.16 11.61 -18.50
C ALA A 212 5.37 10.12 -18.83
N ASP A 213 5.98 9.83 -19.96
CA ASP A 213 6.16 8.50 -20.55
C ASP A 213 6.96 7.52 -19.67
N GLN A 214 7.68 8.00 -18.66
CA GLN A 214 8.23 7.16 -17.58
C GLN A 214 7.15 6.47 -16.71
N LEU A 215 5.89 6.88 -16.81
CA LEU A 215 4.76 6.31 -16.09
C LEU A 215 3.91 5.37 -16.93
N THR A 216 3.95 5.45 -18.26
CA THR A 216 3.06 4.68 -19.13
C THR A 216 3.68 3.34 -19.52
N ILE A 217 2.84 2.30 -19.61
CA ILE A 217 3.25 0.95 -20.04
C ILE A 217 2.16 0.28 -20.86
N LEU A 218 2.52 -0.68 -21.71
CA LEU A 218 1.61 -1.57 -22.43
C LEU A 218 0.50 -0.79 -23.18
N LEU A 219 -0.74 -0.85 -22.69
CA LEU A 219 -1.88 -0.17 -23.29
C LEU A 219 -1.80 1.35 -23.11
N GLY A 220 -1.05 1.81 -22.10
CA GLY A 220 -0.76 3.21 -21.85
C GLY A 220 -0.07 3.87 -23.04
N ASN A 221 0.92 3.20 -23.62
CA ASN A 221 1.71 3.71 -24.76
C ASN A 221 0.85 3.88 -26.02
N VAL A 222 -0.20 3.08 -26.17
CA VAL A 222 -1.14 3.18 -27.31
C VAL A 222 -2.22 4.24 -27.05
N LEU A 223 -2.65 4.40 -25.80
CA LEU A 223 -3.69 5.34 -25.42
C LEU A 223 -3.17 6.78 -25.22
N ALA A 224 -1.85 6.98 -25.10
CA ALA A 224 -1.24 8.29 -24.95
C ALA A 224 -1.69 9.27 -26.05
N ASP A 225 -1.89 8.78 -27.28
CA ASP A 225 -2.33 9.59 -28.42
C ASP A 225 -3.86 9.82 -28.48
N GLN A 226 -4.63 9.16 -27.62
CA GLN A 226 -6.09 9.17 -27.65
C GLN A 226 -6.66 10.21 -26.67
N LEU A 227 -6.37 11.49 -26.91
CA LEU A 227 -6.69 12.60 -26.00
C LEU A 227 -8.15 12.64 -25.54
N LEU A 228 -9.11 12.39 -26.45
CA LEU A 228 -10.53 12.37 -26.09
C LEU A 228 -10.85 11.26 -25.08
N LEU A 229 -10.27 10.08 -25.25
CA LEU A 229 -10.46 8.97 -24.31
C LEU A 229 -9.82 9.27 -22.95
N LEU A 230 -8.64 9.89 -22.93
CA LEU A 230 -7.98 10.31 -21.70
C LEU A 230 -8.82 11.36 -20.95
N ARG A 231 -9.34 12.36 -21.64
CA ARG A 231 -10.23 13.38 -21.04
C ARG A 231 -11.51 12.78 -20.48
N ILE A 232 -12.17 11.91 -21.24
CA ILE A 232 -13.35 11.16 -20.74
C ILE A 232 -12.96 10.33 -19.50
N GLY A 233 -11.82 9.65 -19.55
CA GLY A 233 -11.29 8.87 -18.44
C GLY A 233 -11.05 9.71 -17.18
N ALA A 234 -10.54 10.94 -17.32
CA ALA A 234 -10.33 11.87 -16.22
C ALA A 234 -11.65 12.23 -15.53
N TYR A 235 -12.68 12.59 -16.31
CA TYR A 235 -14.00 12.88 -15.78
C TYR A 235 -14.66 11.67 -15.12
N VAL A 236 -14.56 10.48 -15.75
CA VAL A 236 -15.10 9.23 -15.18
C VAL A 236 -14.41 8.90 -13.86
N TRP A 237 -13.08 9.03 -13.79
CA TRP A 237 -12.33 8.81 -12.56
C TRP A 237 -12.74 9.80 -11.47
N MET A 238 -12.83 11.09 -11.79
CA MET A 238 -13.25 12.13 -10.86
C MET A 238 -14.66 11.86 -10.31
N ALA A 239 -15.62 11.54 -11.18
CA ALA A 239 -16.98 11.21 -10.79
C ALA A 239 -17.02 9.99 -9.86
N LEU A 240 -16.21 8.96 -10.14
CA LEU A 240 -16.14 7.77 -9.29
C LEU A 240 -15.59 8.11 -7.90
N ILE A 241 -14.44 8.79 -7.79
CA ILE A 241 -13.85 9.07 -6.47
C ILE A 241 -14.72 10.01 -5.62
N LEU A 242 -15.42 10.97 -6.23
CA LEU A 242 -16.43 11.79 -5.55
C LEU A 242 -17.64 10.95 -5.09
N ALA A 243 -18.03 9.95 -5.88
CA ALA A 243 -19.09 9.01 -5.53
C ALA A 243 -18.65 7.91 -4.54
N SER A 244 -17.38 7.86 -4.12
CA SER A 244 -16.86 6.81 -3.22
C SER A 244 -17.63 6.64 -1.89
N PRO A 245 -18.20 7.68 -1.23
CA PRO A 245 -19.03 7.48 -0.04
C PRO A 245 -20.26 6.60 -0.30
N LEU A 246 -20.75 6.54 -1.54
CA LEU A 246 -21.85 5.67 -1.94
C LEU A 246 -21.49 4.17 -1.82
N LEU A 247 -20.20 3.80 -1.71
CA LEU A 247 -19.81 2.43 -1.41
C LEU A 247 -20.32 1.97 -0.04
N LEU A 248 -20.46 2.88 0.94
CA LEU A 248 -21.05 2.60 2.25
C LEU A 248 -22.58 2.69 2.22
N VAL A 249 -23.11 3.63 1.44
CA VAL A 249 -24.56 3.88 1.39
C VAL A 249 -25.28 2.86 0.52
N LEU A 250 -24.74 2.43 -0.61
CA LEU A 250 -25.45 1.48 -1.48
C LEU A 250 -25.43 0.07 -0.88
N THR A 251 -26.41 -0.75 -1.26
CA THR A 251 -26.50 -2.16 -0.87
C THR A 251 -26.83 -3.05 -2.06
N GLY A 252 -26.61 -4.37 -1.94
CA GLY A 252 -26.94 -5.34 -2.99
C GLY A 252 -26.26 -5.03 -4.34
N TYR A 253 -26.95 -5.27 -5.46
CA TYR A 253 -26.37 -5.07 -6.79
C TYR A 253 -25.85 -3.66 -7.05
N ARG A 254 -26.46 -2.62 -6.46
CA ARG A 254 -26.00 -1.22 -6.65
C ARG A 254 -24.60 -1.01 -6.08
N ARG A 255 -24.34 -1.52 -4.86
CA ARG A 255 -22.99 -1.50 -4.26
C ARG A 255 -22.02 -2.34 -5.07
N ALA A 256 -22.45 -3.51 -5.53
CA ALA A 256 -21.61 -4.39 -6.35
C ALA A 256 -21.20 -3.74 -7.68
N ILE A 257 -22.12 -3.06 -8.37
CA ILE A 257 -21.83 -2.34 -9.62
C ILE A 257 -20.81 -1.23 -9.36
N LEU A 258 -21.04 -0.39 -8.35
CA LEU A 258 -20.10 0.69 -8.02
C LEU A 258 -18.71 0.14 -7.66
N ALA A 259 -18.63 -0.90 -6.81
CA ALA A 259 -17.38 -1.54 -6.46
C ALA A 259 -16.67 -2.14 -7.69
N SER A 260 -17.42 -2.76 -8.61
CA SER A 260 -16.90 -3.26 -9.89
C SER A 260 -16.37 -2.14 -10.79
N CYS A 261 -17.00 -0.96 -10.83
CA CYS A 261 -16.48 0.18 -11.58
C CYS A 261 -15.11 0.63 -11.03
N PHE A 262 -14.97 0.75 -9.71
CA PHE A 262 -13.67 1.05 -9.09
C PHE A 262 -12.63 -0.03 -9.39
N ILE A 263 -12.99 -1.31 -9.26
CA ILE A 263 -12.09 -2.43 -9.60
C ILE A 263 -11.67 -2.35 -11.07
N GLY A 264 -12.60 -2.10 -11.98
CA GLY A 264 -12.32 -1.93 -13.41
C GLY A 264 -11.33 -0.80 -13.68
N MET A 265 -11.49 0.36 -13.03
CA MET A 265 -10.54 1.47 -13.15
C MET A 265 -9.14 1.10 -12.66
N HIS A 266 -9.02 0.44 -11.51
CA HIS A 266 -7.72 -0.01 -11.00
C HIS A 266 -7.07 -1.07 -11.89
N LEU A 267 -7.84 -2.05 -12.39
CA LEU A 267 -7.32 -3.04 -13.32
C LEU A 267 -6.91 -2.40 -14.67
N GLY A 268 -7.62 -1.35 -15.11
CA GLY A 268 -7.20 -0.55 -16.26
C GLY A 268 -5.88 0.20 -16.00
N MET A 269 -5.73 0.83 -14.82
CA MET A 269 -4.46 1.46 -14.42
C MET A 269 -3.32 0.45 -14.40
N LEU A 270 -3.55 -0.80 -13.95
CA LEU A 270 -2.52 -1.84 -13.95
C LEU A 270 -1.95 -2.14 -15.35
N THR A 271 -2.77 -2.01 -16.40
CA THR A 271 -2.34 -2.26 -17.79
C THR A 271 -1.87 -1.02 -18.52
N MET A 272 -1.91 0.15 -17.89
CA MET A 272 -1.58 1.44 -18.53
C MET A 272 -0.48 2.22 -17.79
N LEU A 273 -0.39 2.09 -16.46
CA LEU A 273 0.48 2.88 -15.60
C LEU A 273 1.41 1.99 -14.76
N GLN A 274 2.68 2.37 -14.68
CA GLN A 274 3.72 1.65 -13.95
C GLN A 274 3.78 2.03 -12.46
N ILE A 275 2.65 2.04 -11.75
CA ILE A 275 2.54 2.49 -10.35
C ILE A 275 2.69 1.36 -9.31
N GLY A 276 3.36 0.27 -9.68
CA GLY A 276 3.62 -0.88 -8.81
C GLY A 276 2.35 -1.64 -8.42
N LEU A 277 2.30 -2.13 -7.18
CA LEU A 277 1.19 -2.98 -6.70
C LEU A 277 -0.06 -2.21 -6.27
N PHE A 278 -0.04 -0.87 -6.28
CA PHE A 278 -1.14 -0.04 -5.81
C PHE A 278 -2.53 -0.43 -6.37
N PRO A 279 -2.70 -0.70 -7.68
CA PRO A 279 -4.01 -1.06 -8.21
C PRO A 279 -4.52 -2.40 -7.66
N LEU A 280 -3.65 -3.40 -7.53
CA LEU A 280 -4.03 -4.70 -6.98
C LEU A 280 -4.33 -4.64 -5.48
N ILE A 281 -3.61 -3.81 -4.73
CA ILE A 281 -3.88 -3.56 -3.31
C ILE A 281 -5.24 -2.87 -3.15
N SER A 282 -5.55 -1.90 -4.01
CA SER A 282 -6.86 -1.24 -4.04
C SER A 282 -7.98 -2.23 -4.36
N VAL A 283 -7.78 -3.12 -5.34
CA VAL A 283 -8.73 -4.21 -5.65
C VAL A 283 -8.94 -5.12 -4.44
N ALA A 284 -7.88 -5.49 -3.72
CA ALA A 284 -8.00 -6.30 -2.50
C ALA A 284 -8.92 -5.63 -1.46
N GLY A 285 -8.75 -4.33 -1.21
CA GLY A 285 -9.64 -3.55 -0.34
C GLY A 285 -11.08 -3.48 -0.86
N LEU A 286 -11.28 -3.29 -2.17
CA LEU A 286 -12.60 -3.17 -2.79
C LEU A 286 -13.41 -4.47 -2.77
N ILE A 287 -12.76 -5.65 -2.74
CA ILE A 287 -13.44 -6.95 -2.61
C ILE A 287 -14.36 -7.00 -1.38
N LEU A 288 -14.00 -6.28 -0.31
CA LEU A 288 -14.77 -6.21 0.94
C LEU A 288 -16.16 -5.59 0.75
N PHE A 289 -16.37 -4.81 -0.31
CA PHE A 289 -17.64 -4.16 -0.61
C PHE A 289 -18.62 -5.09 -1.36
N TYR A 290 -18.18 -6.26 -1.85
CA TYR A 290 -19.10 -7.17 -2.54
C TYR A 290 -20.11 -7.80 -1.57
N PRO A 291 -21.42 -7.55 -1.76
CA PRO A 291 -22.47 -8.06 -0.89
C PRO A 291 -22.76 -9.55 -1.14
N PRO A 292 -23.52 -10.22 -0.25
CA PRO A 292 -23.84 -11.65 -0.36
C PRO A 292 -24.38 -12.07 -1.72
N VAL A 293 -25.18 -11.21 -2.37
CA VAL A 293 -25.78 -11.48 -3.70
C VAL A 293 -24.76 -11.86 -4.77
N VAL A 294 -23.54 -11.31 -4.68
CA VAL A 294 -22.45 -11.59 -5.63
C VAL A 294 -21.82 -12.94 -5.29
N TRP A 295 -21.51 -13.15 -4.02
CA TRP A 295 -20.90 -14.39 -3.56
C TRP A 295 -21.81 -15.60 -3.71
N ASP A 296 -23.12 -15.44 -3.55
CA ASP A 296 -24.11 -16.51 -3.78
C ASP A 296 -24.12 -16.92 -5.25
N ARG A 297 -24.08 -15.96 -6.17
CA ARG A 297 -23.95 -16.24 -7.61
C ARG A 297 -22.63 -16.92 -7.94
N LEU A 298 -21.51 -16.43 -7.43
CA LEU A 298 -20.20 -17.06 -7.64
C LEU A 298 -20.14 -18.48 -7.09
N THR A 299 -20.75 -18.72 -5.92
CA THR A 299 -20.83 -20.06 -5.32
C THR A 299 -21.70 -20.99 -6.18
N ALA A 300 -22.83 -20.50 -6.68
CA ALA A 300 -23.70 -21.28 -7.57
C ALA A 300 -22.99 -21.63 -8.89
N LEU A 301 -22.27 -20.68 -9.50
CA LEU A 301 -21.48 -20.91 -10.71
C LEU A 301 -20.35 -21.92 -10.46
N ALA A 302 -19.59 -21.78 -9.37
CA ALA A 302 -18.54 -22.72 -9.01
C ALA A 302 -19.07 -24.12 -8.67
N THR A 303 -20.32 -24.23 -8.22
CA THR A 303 -21.00 -25.52 -8.00
C THR A 303 -21.37 -26.16 -9.33
N ARG A 304 -21.95 -25.38 -10.26
CA ARG A 304 -22.30 -25.85 -11.61
C ARG A 304 -21.08 -26.29 -12.42
N ALA A 305 -19.96 -25.57 -12.27
CA ALA A 305 -18.69 -25.89 -12.92
C ALA A 305 -17.94 -27.07 -12.27
N GLY A 306 -18.47 -27.71 -11.22
CA GLY A 306 -17.82 -28.82 -10.54
C GLY A 306 -16.59 -28.46 -9.69
N ALA A 307 -16.27 -27.18 -9.54
CA ALA A 307 -15.10 -26.71 -8.78
C ALA A 307 -15.28 -26.85 -7.25
N THR A 308 -16.51 -26.67 -6.76
CA THR A 308 -16.81 -26.71 -5.31
C THR A 308 -16.39 -28.03 -4.62
N PRO A 309 -16.74 -29.23 -5.11
CA PRO A 309 -16.30 -30.48 -4.47
C PRO A 309 -14.77 -30.65 -4.50
N VAL A 310 -14.10 -30.21 -5.58
CA VAL A 310 -12.63 -30.26 -5.70
C VAL A 310 -11.97 -29.37 -4.65
N LEU A 311 -12.36 -28.09 -4.58
CA LEU A 311 -11.82 -27.13 -3.62
C LEU A 311 -12.09 -27.57 -2.17
N ARG A 312 -13.27 -28.11 -1.88
CA ARG A 312 -13.59 -28.66 -0.56
C ARG A 312 -12.71 -29.85 -0.21
N ARG A 313 -12.45 -30.74 -1.17
CA ARG A 313 -11.57 -31.90 -0.98
C ARG A 313 -10.14 -31.47 -0.71
N GLU A 314 -9.57 -30.58 -1.52
CA GLU A 314 -8.20 -30.11 -1.32
C GLU A 314 -8.06 -29.34 0.00
N LEU A 315 -9.02 -28.45 0.34
CA LEU A 315 -9.03 -27.78 1.63
C LEU A 315 -9.08 -28.80 2.78
N SER A 316 -9.91 -29.85 2.69
CA SER A 316 -10.00 -30.90 3.70
C SER A 316 -8.70 -31.72 3.85
N ARG A 317 -7.94 -31.89 2.77
CA ARG A 317 -6.62 -32.55 2.77
C ARG A 317 -5.59 -31.69 3.49
N LEU A 318 -5.45 -30.42 3.11
CA LEU A 318 -4.57 -29.46 3.78
C LEU A 318 -4.87 -29.39 5.27
N GLN A 319 -6.14 -29.24 5.58
CA GLN A 319 -6.66 -29.29 6.92
C GLN A 319 -6.19 -30.57 7.65
N ARG A 320 -6.35 -31.77 7.08
CA ARG A 320 -5.94 -33.03 7.75
C ARG A 320 -4.43 -33.15 7.94
N GLY A 321 -3.63 -32.62 7.03
CA GLY A 321 -2.16 -32.68 7.10
C GLY A 321 -1.55 -31.75 8.16
N VAL A 322 -2.28 -30.74 8.63
CA VAL A 322 -1.74 -29.79 9.61
C VAL A 322 -2.05 -30.24 11.04
N PRO A 323 -1.02 -30.50 11.88
CA PRO A 323 -1.21 -30.94 13.25
C PRO A 323 -1.93 -29.88 14.10
N ARG A 324 -2.82 -30.36 14.98
CA ARG A 324 -3.50 -29.50 15.96
C ARG A 324 -2.55 -29.20 17.11
N PHE A 325 -1.65 -28.23 16.93
CA PHE A 325 -0.91 -27.68 18.06
C PHE A 325 -1.85 -26.78 18.88
N SER A 326 -2.45 -27.32 19.94
CA SER A 326 -2.99 -26.49 21.01
C SER A 326 -1.79 -25.99 21.83
N VAL A 327 -1.29 -24.79 21.51
CA VAL A 327 -0.44 -24.10 22.48
C VAL A 327 -1.38 -23.63 23.58
N SER A 328 -1.59 -24.46 24.59
CA SER A 328 -2.29 -24.07 25.81
C SER A 328 -1.29 -23.23 26.60
N LEU A 329 -1.14 -21.95 26.25
CA LEU A 329 -0.35 -21.00 27.05
C LEU A 329 -0.98 -20.74 28.42
N LEU A 330 -2.19 -21.26 28.67
CA LEU A 330 -2.89 -21.19 29.94
C LEU A 330 -3.46 -22.58 30.27
N PRO A 331 -3.47 -22.98 31.56
CA PRO A 331 -4.10 -24.22 32.01
C PRO A 331 -5.55 -24.30 31.54
N SER A 332 -6.02 -25.52 31.27
CA SER A 332 -7.37 -25.78 30.79
C SER A 332 -8.40 -25.14 31.72
N ALA A 333 -9.28 -24.34 31.13
CA ALA A 333 -10.31 -23.55 31.80
C ALA A 333 -11.48 -24.43 32.30
N ARG A 334 -11.19 -25.49 33.06
CA ARG A 334 -12.24 -26.22 33.80
C ARG A 334 -12.51 -25.62 35.18
N GLU A 335 -11.64 -24.73 35.67
CA GLU A 335 -11.80 -24.03 36.96
C GLU A 335 -11.45 -22.52 36.87
N ALA A 336 -11.91 -21.83 35.82
CA ALA A 336 -11.72 -20.38 35.75
C ALA A 336 -12.74 -19.68 36.66
N GLY A 337 -12.28 -19.13 37.79
CA GLY A 337 -13.11 -18.31 38.69
C GLY A 337 -13.69 -17.05 38.01
N PRO A 338 -14.71 -16.40 38.60
CA PRO A 338 -15.43 -15.26 38.03
C PRO A 338 -14.54 -14.05 37.68
N SER A 339 -13.37 -13.91 38.30
CA SER A 339 -12.39 -12.86 37.97
C SER A 339 -11.72 -13.08 36.60
N LEU A 340 -11.40 -14.32 36.23
CA LEU A 340 -10.75 -14.65 34.95
C LEU A 340 -11.71 -14.53 33.76
N THR A 341 -12.99 -14.82 33.95
CA THR A 341 -14.03 -14.61 32.93
C THR A 341 -14.30 -13.12 32.72
N ALA A 342 -14.33 -12.33 33.80
CA ALA A 342 -14.41 -10.87 33.72
C ALA A 342 -13.19 -10.29 32.99
N ILE A 343 -11.96 -10.67 33.35
CA ILE A 343 -10.73 -10.19 32.69
C ILE A 343 -10.76 -10.53 31.18
N ARG A 344 -11.17 -11.75 30.81
CA ARG A 344 -11.32 -12.16 29.40
C ARG A 344 -12.40 -11.36 28.66
N GLY A 345 -13.50 -11.03 29.32
CA GLY A 345 -14.56 -10.17 28.79
C GLY A 345 -14.04 -8.77 28.50
N HIS A 346 -13.38 -8.14 29.49
CA HIS A 346 -12.78 -6.82 29.35
C HIS A 346 -11.70 -6.79 28.26
N SER A 347 -10.81 -7.78 28.22
CA SER A 347 -9.77 -7.86 27.18
C SER A 347 -10.36 -8.02 25.77
N ARG A 348 -11.47 -8.76 25.64
CA ARG A 348 -12.16 -8.92 24.37
C ARG A 348 -12.78 -7.61 23.90
N VAL A 349 -13.49 -6.90 24.77
CA VAL A 349 -14.10 -5.58 24.45
C VAL A 349 -13.03 -4.55 24.12
N LEU A 350 -11.95 -4.50 24.92
CA LEU A 350 -10.80 -3.63 24.65
C LEU A 350 -10.24 -3.87 23.25
N PHE A 351 -9.95 -5.12 22.90
CA PHE A 351 -9.34 -5.48 21.62
C PHE A 351 -10.29 -5.36 20.41
N SER A 352 -11.55 -5.77 20.53
CA SER A 352 -12.48 -5.80 19.38
C SER A 352 -13.22 -4.50 19.13
N THR A 353 -13.23 -3.60 20.13
CA THR A 353 -14.06 -2.39 20.10
C THR A 353 -13.22 -1.16 20.39
N ILE A 354 -12.62 -1.04 21.58
CA ILE A 354 -11.96 0.20 22.01
C ILE A 354 -10.73 0.51 21.16
N VAL A 355 -9.81 -0.44 21.02
CA VAL A 355 -8.56 -0.25 20.25
C VAL A 355 -8.85 0.12 18.79
N PRO A 356 -9.70 -0.61 18.03
CA PRO A 356 -10.05 -0.23 16.67
C PRO A 356 -10.71 1.15 16.58
N TRP A 357 -11.51 1.54 17.57
CA TRP A 357 -12.17 2.85 17.58
C TRP A 357 -11.16 3.98 17.77
N LEU A 358 -10.20 3.80 18.70
CA LEU A 358 -9.11 4.75 18.91
C LEU A 358 -8.33 4.97 17.61
N PHE A 359 -7.85 3.89 17.00
CA PHE A 359 -7.10 3.99 15.74
C PHE A 359 -7.95 4.55 14.60
N LEU A 360 -9.25 4.24 14.54
CA LEU A 360 -10.12 4.79 13.51
C LEU A 360 -10.26 6.30 13.67
N SER A 361 -10.36 6.76 14.92
CA SER A 361 -10.39 8.19 15.24
C SER A 361 -9.11 8.89 14.79
N LEU A 362 -7.94 8.29 15.07
CA LEU A 362 -6.64 8.79 14.62
C LEU A 362 -6.53 8.81 13.09
N VAL A 363 -7.02 7.78 12.41
CA VAL A 363 -7.02 7.73 10.93
C VAL A 363 -7.95 8.79 10.34
N VAL A 364 -9.13 9.01 10.94
CA VAL A 364 -10.04 10.08 10.51
C VAL A 364 -9.40 11.45 10.73
N LEU A 365 -8.81 11.68 11.91
CA LEU A 365 -8.11 12.91 12.25
C LEU A 365 -6.93 13.17 11.29
N SER A 366 -6.12 12.15 11.01
CA SER A 366 -5.00 12.24 10.07
C SER A 366 -5.46 12.56 8.64
N ASN A 367 -6.57 11.96 8.17
CA ASN A 367 -7.14 12.34 6.87
C ASN A 367 -7.66 13.77 6.85
N ALA A 368 -8.32 14.22 7.91
CA ALA A 368 -8.81 15.59 8.02
C ALA A 368 -7.66 16.62 8.03
N ALA A 369 -6.57 16.31 8.72
CA ALA A 369 -5.36 17.11 8.70
C ALA A 369 -4.67 17.10 7.33
N ALA A 370 -4.64 15.96 6.64
CA ALA A 370 -4.04 15.85 5.31
C ALA A 370 -4.66 16.78 4.26
N VAL A 371 -5.93 17.15 4.43
CA VAL A 371 -6.68 18.09 3.59
C VAL A 371 -6.93 19.43 4.28
N ASP A 372 -6.12 19.79 5.28
CA ASP A 372 -6.07 21.12 5.91
C ASP A 372 -7.39 21.54 6.59
N TYR A 373 -8.21 20.59 7.06
CA TYR A 373 -9.43 20.89 7.82
C TYR A 373 -9.21 21.03 9.33
N THR A 374 -8.13 20.44 9.85
CA THR A 374 -7.82 20.42 11.28
C THR A 374 -6.33 20.13 11.49
N GLU A 375 -5.85 20.31 12.71
CA GLU A 375 -4.50 19.94 13.13
C GLU A 375 -4.56 18.69 14.00
N VAL A 376 -3.49 17.89 13.98
CA VAL A 376 -3.35 16.73 14.86
C VAL A 376 -2.68 17.20 16.15
N PRO A 377 -3.28 16.99 17.33
CA PRO A 377 -2.59 17.29 18.60
C PRO A 377 -1.32 16.44 18.75
N GLU A 378 -0.25 17.00 19.32
CA GLU A 378 1.07 16.33 19.45
C GLU A 378 0.98 14.87 19.99
N PRO A 379 0.22 14.55 21.05
CA PRO A 379 0.14 13.18 21.54
C PRO A 379 -0.49 12.20 20.54
N ALA A 380 -1.35 12.70 19.64
CA ALA A 380 -1.96 11.89 18.58
C ALA A 380 -1.01 11.72 17.39
N GLU A 381 -0.20 12.74 17.08
CA GLU A 381 0.84 12.69 16.04
C GLU A 381 1.90 11.63 16.38
N ASP A 382 2.41 11.63 17.61
CA ASP A 382 3.37 10.61 18.08
C ASP A 382 2.85 9.18 17.90
N VAL A 383 1.58 8.95 18.21
CA VAL A 383 0.93 7.63 18.07
C VAL A 383 0.76 7.27 16.59
N ILE A 384 0.37 8.23 15.75
CA ILE A 384 0.21 8.03 14.31
C ILE A 384 1.55 7.68 13.68
N ASP A 385 2.63 8.38 14.02
CA ASP A 385 3.96 8.17 13.45
C ASP A 385 4.57 6.86 13.94
N THR A 386 4.46 6.57 15.24
CA THR A 386 4.92 5.30 15.82
C THR A 386 4.17 4.11 15.21
N ALA A 387 2.85 4.22 15.04
CA ALA A 387 2.05 3.16 14.43
C ALA A 387 2.16 3.14 12.89
N GLN A 388 2.89 4.10 12.30
CA GLN A 388 3.03 4.25 10.87
C GLN A 388 1.65 4.36 10.17
N ALA A 389 0.75 5.12 10.78
CA ALA A 389 -0.66 5.26 10.40
C ALA A 389 -0.97 6.59 9.71
N GLY A 390 0.02 7.41 9.38
CA GLY A 390 -0.15 8.69 8.69
C GLY A 390 -0.90 8.56 7.36
N GLN A 391 -1.80 9.49 7.09
CA GLN A 391 -2.71 9.50 5.94
C GLN A 391 -2.42 10.74 5.09
N SER A 392 -2.31 10.60 3.77
CA SER A 392 -2.09 11.74 2.87
C SER A 392 -2.78 11.58 1.51
N TRP A 393 -2.72 10.40 0.90
CA TRP A 393 -3.48 10.02 -0.31
C TRP A 393 -3.38 11.01 -1.49
N ARG A 394 -2.19 11.58 -1.72
CA ARG A 394 -1.92 12.61 -2.76
C ARG A 394 -1.43 12.05 -4.11
N MET A 395 -1.75 10.79 -4.44
CA MET A 395 -1.31 10.21 -5.71
C MET A 395 -1.92 10.97 -6.90
N PHE A 396 -1.04 11.53 -7.74
CA PHE A 396 -1.38 12.41 -8.87
C PHE A 396 -2.22 13.64 -8.45
N ALA A 397 -1.94 14.23 -7.29
CA ALA A 397 -2.69 15.35 -6.77
C ALA A 397 -1.77 16.36 -6.03
N PRO A 398 -2.13 17.67 -5.95
CA PRO A 398 -3.27 18.29 -6.61
C PRO A 398 -3.10 18.30 -8.14
N ASN A 399 -1.95 18.73 -8.65
CA ASN A 399 -1.62 18.63 -10.07
C ASN A 399 -0.85 17.33 -10.33
N PRO A 400 -1.12 16.63 -11.44
CA PRO A 400 -0.32 15.48 -11.84
C PRO A 400 1.07 15.92 -12.33
N THR A 401 1.95 14.95 -12.55
CA THR A 401 3.22 15.20 -13.23
C THR A 401 2.98 15.09 -14.74
N SER A 402 3.44 16.09 -15.49
CA SER A 402 3.44 16.14 -16.95
C SER A 402 4.80 15.80 -17.54
N ASP A 403 5.87 16.14 -16.82
CA ASP A 403 7.22 16.12 -17.38
C ASP A 403 7.82 14.72 -17.41
N ALA A 404 8.52 14.43 -18.50
CA ALA A 404 9.35 13.24 -18.59
C ALA A 404 10.71 13.47 -17.88
N ARG A 405 11.17 12.50 -17.10
CA ARG A 405 12.31 12.66 -16.20
C ARG A 405 13.20 11.43 -16.20
N TRP A 406 14.51 11.62 -16.41
CA TRP A 406 15.54 10.58 -16.32
C TRP A 406 16.83 11.13 -15.68
N LEU A 407 17.85 10.26 -15.58
CA LEU A 407 19.19 10.60 -15.11
C LEU A 407 20.20 10.38 -16.23
N VAL A 408 21.25 11.19 -16.23
CA VAL A 408 22.51 10.92 -16.94
C VAL A 408 23.61 11.03 -15.90
N VAL A 409 24.47 10.03 -15.80
CA VAL A 409 25.45 9.94 -14.70
C VAL A 409 26.87 9.71 -15.23
N PRO A 410 27.53 10.75 -15.77
CA PRO A 410 28.90 10.64 -16.24
C PRO A 410 29.84 10.31 -15.08
N GLY A 411 30.61 9.24 -15.23
CA GLY A 411 31.73 8.88 -14.37
C GLY A 411 33.05 9.04 -15.10
N GLU A 412 34.03 9.64 -14.44
CA GLU A 412 35.43 9.72 -14.89
C GLU A 412 36.21 8.53 -14.32
N LEU A 413 36.69 7.68 -15.23
CA LEU A 413 37.48 6.51 -14.87
C LEU A 413 38.94 6.88 -14.59
N GLU A 414 39.68 6.03 -13.88
CA GLU A 414 41.11 6.20 -13.55
C GLU A 414 42.01 6.46 -14.79
N ASN A 415 41.57 6.04 -15.98
CA ASN A 415 42.28 6.25 -17.23
C ASN A 415 41.82 7.51 -18.02
N GLY A 416 40.97 8.35 -17.42
CA GLY A 416 40.40 9.57 -18.00
C GLY A 416 39.21 9.36 -18.96
N THR A 417 38.75 8.12 -19.15
CA THR A 417 37.57 7.83 -19.98
C THR A 417 36.30 8.26 -19.26
N LYS A 418 35.35 8.86 -19.97
CA LYS A 418 34.02 9.20 -19.45
C LYS A 418 32.96 8.20 -19.93
N ILE A 419 32.15 7.68 -19.01
CA ILE A 419 31.07 6.73 -19.30
C ILE A 419 29.85 7.00 -18.40
N ASP A 420 28.64 6.71 -18.84
CA ASP A 420 27.48 6.72 -17.95
C ASP A 420 27.56 5.51 -17.01
N VAL A 421 27.88 5.73 -15.74
CA VAL A 421 28.05 4.64 -14.74
C VAL A 421 26.72 4.11 -14.19
N TYR A 422 25.61 4.80 -14.44
CA TYR A 422 24.28 4.33 -14.08
C TYR A 422 23.79 3.29 -15.11
N HIS A 423 23.93 3.58 -16.39
CA HIS A 423 23.49 2.71 -17.50
C HIS A 423 24.57 1.76 -18.03
N GLY A 424 25.86 2.05 -17.82
CA GLY A 424 26.97 1.27 -18.38
C GLY A 424 27.17 1.49 -19.89
N SER A 425 26.80 2.66 -20.40
CA SER A 425 26.87 3.03 -21.82
C SER A 425 27.61 4.35 -22.03
N ALA A 426 27.88 4.73 -23.29
CA ALA A 426 28.38 6.07 -23.58
C ALA A 426 27.44 7.14 -22.98
N VAL A 427 28.01 8.27 -22.57
CA VAL A 427 27.24 9.41 -22.06
C VAL A 427 26.41 9.98 -23.20
N ASP A 428 25.09 10.02 -23.01
CA ASP A 428 24.13 10.51 -23.98
C ASP A 428 23.20 11.51 -23.28
N TRP A 429 23.10 12.71 -23.85
CA TRP A 429 22.28 13.81 -23.33
C TRP A 429 20.95 13.93 -24.05
N ASP A 430 20.78 13.21 -25.17
CA ASP A 430 19.56 13.24 -25.95
C ASP A 430 18.40 12.58 -25.18
N ARG A 431 17.17 12.98 -25.51
CA ARG A 431 15.97 12.37 -24.95
C ARG A 431 15.93 10.87 -25.33
N PRO A 432 15.87 9.94 -24.37
CA PRO A 432 15.81 8.53 -24.70
C PRO A 432 14.49 8.21 -25.44
N PRO A 433 14.49 7.22 -26.35
CA PRO A 433 13.27 6.86 -27.09
C PRO A 433 12.10 6.39 -26.22
N SER A 434 12.38 5.98 -24.98
CA SER A 434 11.41 5.40 -24.04
C SER A 434 11.92 5.63 -22.62
N VAL A 435 11.42 6.66 -21.94
CA VAL A 435 11.95 7.06 -20.62
C VAL A 435 11.63 6.01 -19.54
N ASP A 436 10.53 5.27 -19.66
CA ASP A 436 10.20 4.14 -18.78
C ASP A 436 11.31 3.07 -18.71
N LYS A 437 12.06 2.90 -19.80
CA LYS A 437 13.16 1.93 -19.90
C LYS A 437 14.47 2.40 -19.26
N THR A 438 14.57 3.67 -18.88
CA THR A 438 15.71 4.20 -18.10
C THR A 438 15.69 3.73 -16.63
N TYR A 439 14.59 3.12 -16.20
CA TYR A 439 14.43 2.59 -14.86
C TYR A 439 14.25 1.07 -14.88
N GLU A 440 15.09 0.34 -14.14
CA GLU A 440 14.98 -1.12 -14.05
C GLU A 440 13.63 -1.59 -13.48
N THR A 441 13.08 -0.82 -12.53
CA THR A 441 11.80 -1.12 -11.88
C THR A 441 11.06 0.16 -11.47
N ALA A 442 9.75 0.04 -11.22
CA ALA A 442 8.95 1.12 -10.64
C ALA A 442 9.48 1.63 -9.28
N ARG A 443 10.24 0.79 -8.54
CA ARG A 443 10.88 1.20 -7.27
C ARG A 443 12.12 2.03 -7.49
N TRP A 444 12.94 1.69 -8.48
CA TRP A 444 14.06 2.54 -8.90
C TRP A 444 13.55 3.90 -9.38
N ARG A 445 12.50 3.92 -10.21
CA ARG A 445 11.84 5.16 -10.61
C ARG A 445 11.33 5.96 -9.41
N LYS A 446 10.73 5.30 -8.42
CA LYS A 446 10.25 5.96 -7.20
C LYS A 446 11.41 6.50 -6.34
N TYR A 447 12.49 5.72 -6.20
CA TYR A 447 13.71 6.14 -5.52
C TYR A 447 14.30 7.39 -6.16
N VAL A 448 14.58 7.35 -7.47
CA VAL A 448 15.14 8.48 -8.21
C VAL A 448 14.23 9.71 -8.12
N SER A 449 12.91 9.52 -8.28
CA SER A 449 11.95 10.62 -8.14
C SER A 449 11.98 11.27 -6.76
N ASN A 450 12.22 10.51 -5.69
CA ASN A 450 12.31 11.05 -4.33
C ASN A 450 13.70 11.65 -4.07
N MET A 451 14.76 10.99 -4.52
CA MET A 451 16.15 11.44 -4.35
C MET A 451 16.35 12.81 -5.02
N ARG A 452 15.74 13.06 -6.19
CA ARG A 452 15.78 14.37 -6.89
C ARG A 452 15.05 15.52 -6.17
N TYR A 453 14.36 15.25 -5.06
CA TYR A 453 13.57 16.27 -4.36
C TYR A 453 14.48 17.12 -3.46
N ALA A 454 14.30 18.44 -3.47
CA ALA A 454 15.18 19.39 -2.76
C ALA A 454 15.34 19.14 -1.24
N GLY A 455 14.45 18.39 -0.61
CA GLY A 455 14.58 18.00 0.80
C GLY A 455 15.44 16.77 1.08
N ASN A 456 16.06 16.17 0.05
CA ASN A 456 16.76 14.88 0.13
C ASN A 456 18.22 14.96 -0.37
N GLU A 457 18.90 16.09 -0.16
CA GLU A 457 20.26 16.35 -0.68
C GLU A 457 21.27 15.26 -0.26
N ASN A 458 21.23 14.77 0.99
CA ASN A 458 22.06 13.65 1.45
C ASN A 458 21.91 12.39 0.58
N HIS A 459 20.72 12.15 0.02
CA HIS A 459 20.46 11.00 -0.84
C HIS A 459 21.15 11.09 -2.21
N HIS A 460 21.58 12.28 -2.66
CA HIS A 460 22.45 12.41 -3.83
C HIS A 460 23.79 11.74 -3.56
N SER A 461 24.41 12.03 -2.41
CA SER A 461 25.69 11.45 -1.99
C SER A 461 25.60 9.94 -1.79
N TYR A 462 24.55 9.43 -1.15
CA TYR A 462 24.38 7.98 -0.99
C TYR A 462 24.21 7.25 -2.33
N PHE A 463 23.49 7.87 -3.27
CA PHE A 463 23.30 7.30 -4.59
C PHE A 463 24.61 7.29 -5.39
N ALA A 464 25.36 8.40 -5.39
CA ALA A 464 26.66 8.48 -6.06
C ALA A 464 27.67 7.49 -5.47
N ASN A 465 27.77 7.40 -4.14
CA ASN A 465 28.61 6.42 -3.45
C ASN A 465 28.25 4.98 -3.83
N TYR A 466 26.95 4.65 -3.86
CA TYR A 466 26.47 3.35 -4.33
C TYR A 466 26.92 3.06 -5.78
N LEU A 467 26.88 4.04 -6.67
CA LEU A 467 27.34 3.87 -8.05
C LEU A 467 28.85 3.65 -8.14
N CYS A 468 29.66 4.40 -7.39
CA CYS A 468 31.11 4.18 -7.28
C CYS A 468 31.40 2.74 -6.84
N GLY A 469 30.79 2.30 -5.74
CA GLY A 469 31.00 0.95 -5.19
C GLY A 469 30.53 -0.14 -6.15
N ARG A 470 29.37 0.03 -6.79
CA ARG A 470 28.85 -0.91 -7.79
C ARG A 470 29.77 -1.05 -8.99
N TRP A 471 30.24 0.08 -9.54
CA TRP A 471 31.14 0.10 -10.69
C TRP A 471 32.47 -0.57 -10.37
N ASN A 472 33.15 -0.12 -9.31
CA ASN A 472 34.49 -0.58 -8.92
C ASN A 472 34.51 -2.05 -8.47
N ALA A 473 33.37 -2.60 -8.02
CA ALA A 473 33.26 -4.02 -7.69
C ALA A 473 33.20 -4.95 -8.91
N THR A 474 32.91 -4.41 -10.10
CA THR A 474 32.58 -5.21 -11.30
C THR A 474 33.44 -4.91 -12.52
N HIS A 475 34.22 -3.84 -12.50
CA HIS A 475 35.06 -3.39 -13.60
C HIS A 475 36.54 -3.34 -13.19
N GLU A 476 37.44 -3.55 -14.15
CA GLU A 476 38.89 -3.49 -13.92
C GLU A 476 39.39 -2.05 -13.73
N THR A 477 38.86 -1.11 -14.51
CA THR A 477 39.17 0.32 -14.38
C THR A 477 38.15 0.97 -13.45
N GLY A 478 38.62 1.49 -12.32
CA GLY A 478 37.77 2.17 -11.35
C GLY A 478 37.20 3.48 -11.88
N VAL A 479 36.07 3.90 -11.31
CA VAL A 479 35.58 5.27 -11.39
C VAL A 479 36.11 6.06 -10.19
N GLU A 480 36.64 7.24 -10.46
CA GLU A 480 37.20 8.15 -9.46
C GLU A 480 36.21 9.27 -9.12
N ARG A 481 35.46 9.77 -10.11
CA ARG A 481 34.48 10.84 -9.93
C ARG A 481 33.19 10.53 -10.64
N VAL A 482 32.06 10.84 -10.00
CA VAL A 482 30.71 10.64 -10.56
C VAL A 482 29.93 11.94 -10.44
N THR A 483 29.38 12.43 -11.54
CA THR A 483 28.45 13.56 -11.54
C THR A 483 27.06 13.08 -11.87
N VAL A 484 26.07 13.42 -11.04
CA VAL A 484 24.67 13.00 -11.24
C VAL A 484 23.88 14.16 -11.83
N TYR A 485 23.39 13.99 -13.06
CA TYR A 485 22.50 14.96 -13.70
C TYR A 485 21.05 14.46 -13.73
N GLY A 486 20.12 15.34 -13.39
CA GLY A 486 18.69 15.15 -13.57
C GLY A 486 18.20 15.87 -14.81
N LEU A 487 17.67 15.12 -15.78
CA LEU A 487 17.07 15.67 -16.98
C LEU A 487 15.55 15.72 -16.83
N THR A 488 14.93 16.78 -17.39
CA THR A 488 13.48 17.00 -17.38
C THR A 488 13.05 17.53 -18.73
N ASP A 489 12.26 16.76 -19.46
CA ASP A 489 11.61 17.22 -20.68
C ASP A 489 10.26 17.86 -20.34
N ARG A 490 10.15 19.15 -20.65
CA ARG A 490 8.99 20.01 -20.35
C ARG A 490 8.10 20.24 -21.57
N ALA A 491 8.41 19.64 -22.70
CA ALA A 491 7.63 19.79 -23.91
C ALA A 491 6.16 19.46 -23.65
N ALA A 492 5.26 20.32 -24.14
CA ALA A 492 3.85 19.99 -24.15
C ALA A 492 3.61 18.78 -25.09
N PRO A 493 2.44 18.11 -25.03
CA PRO A 493 2.23 16.94 -25.85
C PRO A 493 2.33 17.36 -27.32
N TYR A 494 3.11 16.60 -28.10
CA TYR A 494 3.34 16.82 -29.55
C TYR A 494 4.22 18.02 -29.91
N GLU A 495 4.95 18.59 -28.97
CA GLU A 495 5.99 19.59 -29.23
C GLU A 495 7.38 18.93 -29.34
N GLU A 496 8.35 19.68 -29.87
CA GLU A 496 9.75 19.25 -29.83
C GLU A 496 10.24 19.20 -28.38
N PRO A 497 11.11 18.24 -28.01
CA PRO A 497 11.63 18.13 -26.65
C PRO A 497 12.25 19.44 -26.13
N ASP A 498 11.87 19.85 -24.93
CA ASP A 498 12.45 20.99 -24.20
C ASP A 498 13.14 20.45 -22.95
N ILE A 499 14.41 20.10 -23.11
CA ILE A 499 15.18 19.39 -22.09
C ILE A 499 15.88 20.40 -21.18
N ALA A 500 15.46 20.42 -19.92
CA ALA A 500 16.17 21.12 -18.85
C ALA A 500 17.11 20.16 -18.11
N GLU A 501 18.38 20.56 -18.02
CA GLU A 501 19.45 19.83 -17.36
C GLU A 501 19.77 20.45 -15.99
N TYR A 502 19.93 19.61 -14.97
CA TYR A 502 20.28 20.03 -13.62
C TYR A 502 21.35 19.13 -13.05
N GLU A 503 22.48 19.71 -12.63
CA GLU A 503 23.45 19.00 -11.82
C GLU A 503 22.90 18.83 -10.39
N LEU A 504 22.89 17.60 -9.90
CA LEU A 504 22.42 17.28 -8.55
C LEU A 504 23.57 17.18 -7.54
N LEU A 505 24.71 16.64 -8.00
CA LEU A 505 25.91 16.44 -7.20
C LEU A 505 27.08 16.03 -8.11
N GLU A 506 28.27 16.56 -7.84
CA GLU A 506 29.55 15.96 -8.25
C GLU A 506 30.16 15.27 -7.02
N TYR A 507 30.61 14.02 -7.17
CA TYR A 507 31.02 13.16 -6.06
C TYR A 507 32.37 12.51 -6.34
N ASP A 508 33.34 12.72 -5.45
CA ASP A 508 34.62 11.99 -5.43
C ASP A 508 34.43 10.63 -4.75
N CYS A 509 34.68 9.55 -5.48
CA CYS A 509 34.52 8.17 -5.00
C CYS A 509 35.47 7.82 -3.85
N SER A 510 36.53 8.62 -3.62
CA SER A 510 37.46 8.53 -2.50
C SER A 510 37.15 9.50 -1.35
N GLY A 511 36.17 10.39 -1.55
CA GLY A 511 35.78 11.43 -0.59
C GLY A 511 34.90 10.92 0.56
N GLU A 512 34.37 11.86 1.35
CA GLU A 512 33.47 11.52 2.45
C GLU A 512 32.17 10.88 1.96
N PHE A 513 31.55 10.04 2.79
CA PHE A 513 30.31 9.35 2.45
C PHE A 513 29.11 10.31 2.33
N ILE A 514 29.06 11.34 3.18
CA ILE A 514 28.08 12.42 3.13
C ILE A 514 28.80 13.69 2.71
N GLN A 515 28.56 14.15 1.49
CA GLN A 515 29.09 15.42 0.99
C GLN A 515 27.92 16.41 0.93
N ASN A 516 27.98 17.43 1.78
CA ASN A 516 27.06 18.57 1.75
C ASN A 516 27.84 19.72 1.09
N GLU A 517 27.55 20.02 -0.16
CA GLU A 517 28.03 21.25 -0.82
C GLU A 517 26.98 22.35 -0.74
#